data_AF-A0A412LMZ1-F1
#
_entry.id   AF-A0A412LMZ1-F1
#
_cell.length_a   1.000
_cell.length_b   1.000
_cell.length_c   1.000
_cell.angle_alpha   90.00
_cell.angle_beta   90.00
_cell.angle_gamma   90.00
#
_symmetry.space_group_name_H-M   'P 1'
#
loop_
_entity.id
_entity.type
_entity.pdbx_description
1 polymer ?
#
loop_
_entity_poly.entity_id
_entity_poly.type
_entity_poly.pdbx_seq_one_letter_code
_entity_poly.pdbx_strand_id
1 'polypeptide(L)'
;MHAAAISPRGVAPETTRFQGQSIIECVLIIAVIGLVIVFAGPGVAGAIRNQFNLVGNTLNSGTNGGTESNGSTGADSATVQAAAAKDAKDWSLGEQEAVAEDIAAKGEASPAYAKARAAMDAGTKFSVKLTNGQTLEYRIIGINHDDLADGSGKAGLTFLTTSAGIKSRMNAKNTSYRGWEGSELRKKMNSGEIWNLMPADFQSKVKSVTKVSFNNRGVPNPPCAVTATSEKLFPLSYSEIDDTLPKNLSDW
;
A
#
# COMPACT_ATOMS: atom_id res chain seq x y z
N MET A 1 63.45 -40.62 -53.97
CA MET A 1 62.95 -39.31 -54.44
C MET A 1 61.44 -39.29 -54.26
N HIS A 2 60.94 -38.30 -53.51
CA HIS A 2 59.58 -37.76 -53.39
C HIS A 2 58.35 -38.67 -53.54
N ALA A 3 57.51 -38.70 -52.50
CA ALA A 3 56.21 -38.01 -52.53
C ALA A 3 55.66 -37.85 -51.10
N ALA A 4 55.42 -36.61 -50.71
CA ALA A 4 54.67 -36.22 -49.53
C ALA A 4 53.49 -35.37 -50.00
N ALA A 5 52.29 -35.67 -49.49
CA ALA A 5 51.26 -34.72 -49.03
C ALA A 5 49.91 -35.44 -48.88
N ILE A 6 49.26 -35.30 -47.72
CA ILE A 6 47.98 -34.60 -47.49
C ILE A 6 47.56 -34.82 -46.01
N SER A 7 47.18 -33.71 -45.38
CA SER A 7 46.94 -33.50 -43.93
C SER A 7 45.42 -33.48 -43.62
N PRO A 8 44.90 -32.98 -42.47
CA PRO A 8 44.49 -33.76 -41.29
C PRO A 8 42.99 -33.58 -40.92
N ARG A 9 42.38 -34.51 -40.16
CA ARG A 9 41.19 -34.18 -39.32
C ARG A 9 40.88 -35.24 -38.24
N GLY A 10 41.44 -34.99 -37.05
CA GLY A 10 40.78 -34.89 -35.73
C GLY A 10 40.14 -36.11 -35.06
N VAL A 11 40.59 -36.44 -33.83
CA VAL A 11 39.72 -36.88 -32.69
C VAL A 11 40.40 -36.59 -31.33
N ALA A 12 39.65 -35.88 -30.47
CA ALA A 12 39.56 -35.79 -28.99
C ALA A 12 40.79 -35.74 -28.04
N PRO A 13 40.76 -34.87 -27.00
CA PRO A 13 41.69 -34.92 -25.89
C PRO A 13 41.38 -36.11 -24.98
N GLU A 14 42.45 -36.84 -24.66
CA GLU A 14 42.51 -38.02 -23.82
C GLU A 14 42.03 -37.70 -22.40
N THR A 15 41.08 -38.50 -21.91
CA THR A 15 40.56 -38.41 -20.56
C THR A 15 41.61 -38.95 -19.58
N THR A 16 42.13 -38.10 -18.70
CA THR A 16 42.93 -38.54 -17.55
C THR A 16 42.02 -39.28 -16.57
N ARG A 17 42.03 -40.61 -16.69
CA ARG A 17 41.40 -41.53 -15.75
C ARG A 17 42.12 -41.46 -14.40
N PHE A 18 41.48 -40.90 -13.38
CA PHE A 18 41.84 -41.15 -11.98
C PHE A 18 41.38 -42.56 -11.59
N GLN A 19 42.25 -43.55 -11.79
CA GLN A 19 42.10 -44.87 -11.18
C GLN A 19 42.61 -44.82 -9.74
N GLY A 20 41.71 -45.06 -8.78
CA GLY A 20 42.06 -45.53 -7.43
C GLY A 20 42.02 -44.52 -6.29
N GLN A 21 40.97 -43.70 -6.15
CA GLN A 21 40.79 -42.88 -4.94
C GLN A 21 40.13 -43.73 -3.85
N SER A 22 40.93 -44.13 -2.84
CA SER A 22 40.47 -44.95 -1.73
C SER A 22 39.35 -44.22 -0.97
N ILE A 23 38.32 -44.94 -0.50
CA ILE A 23 37.16 -44.38 0.23
C ILE A 23 37.61 -43.44 1.37
N ILE A 24 38.75 -43.76 1.99
CA ILE A 24 39.38 -42.99 3.07
C ILE A 24 39.73 -41.56 2.61
N GLU A 25 40.19 -41.39 1.38
CA GLU A 25 40.60 -40.09 0.83
C GLU A 25 39.39 -39.18 0.57
N CYS A 26 38.28 -39.72 0.04
CA CYS A 26 37.03 -38.99 -0.12
C CYS A 26 36.44 -38.55 1.23
N VAL A 27 36.52 -39.40 2.25
CA VAL A 27 36.06 -39.07 3.62
C VAL A 27 36.92 -37.97 4.24
N LEU A 28 38.24 -38.01 4.03
CA LEU A 28 39.16 -36.97 4.52
C LEU A 28 38.91 -35.62 3.84
N ILE A 29 38.65 -35.60 2.52
CA ILE A 29 38.33 -34.36 1.80
C ILE A 29 37.04 -33.74 2.33
N ILE A 30 35.97 -34.52 2.52
CA ILE A 30 34.70 -34.01 3.06
C ILE A 30 34.86 -33.50 4.50
N ALA A 31 35.63 -34.20 5.33
CA ALA A 31 35.90 -33.79 6.71
C ALA A 31 36.66 -32.45 6.78
N VAL A 32 37.65 -32.25 5.91
CA VAL A 32 38.42 -31.00 5.83
C VAL A 32 37.53 -29.86 5.33
N ILE A 33 36.70 -30.07 4.31
CA ILE A 33 35.75 -29.06 3.82
C ILE A 33 34.75 -28.66 4.93
N GLY A 34 34.19 -29.65 5.66
CA GLY A 34 33.31 -29.40 6.79
C GLY A 34 33.98 -28.60 7.91
N LEU A 35 35.23 -28.91 8.24
CA LEU A 35 36.03 -28.18 9.22
C LEU A 35 36.25 -26.73 8.77
N VAL A 36 36.62 -26.50 7.52
CA VAL A 36 36.83 -25.14 6.98
C VAL A 36 35.55 -24.31 7.06
N ILE A 37 34.38 -24.88 6.75
CA ILE A 37 33.09 -24.17 6.86
C ILE A 37 32.76 -23.82 8.32
N VAL A 38 33.04 -24.71 9.28
CA VAL A 38 32.77 -24.47 10.71
C VAL A 38 33.67 -23.37 11.28
N PHE A 39 34.95 -23.31 10.89
CA PHE A 39 35.89 -22.33 11.43
C PHE A 39 35.87 -20.99 10.67
N ALA A 40 35.60 -20.97 9.36
CA ALA A 40 35.57 -19.73 8.57
C ALA A 40 34.15 -19.12 8.43
N GLY A 41 33.09 -19.93 8.52
CA GLY A 41 31.69 -19.50 8.38
C GLY A 41 31.26 -18.38 9.34
N PRO A 42 31.59 -18.45 10.64
CA PRO A 42 31.21 -17.41 11.59
C PRO A 42 31.86 -16.03 11.31
N GLY A 43 33.12 -16.03 10.85
CA GLY A 43 33.87 -14.80 10.52
C GLY A 43 33.43 -14.16 9.21
N VAL A 44 33.14 -14.97 8.20
CA VAL A 44 32.64 -14.51 6.89
C VAL A 44 31.19 -14.00 7.00
N ALA A 45 30.34 -14.67 7.79
CA ALA A 45 28.97 -14.18 8.05
C ALA A 45 28.97 -12.85 8.84
N GLY A 46 29.91 -12.66 9.77
CA GLY A 46 30.08 -11.39 10.48
C GLY A 46 30.54 -10.25 9.57
N ALA A 47 31.54 -10.51 8.72
CA ALA A 47 32.06 -9.53 7.77
C ALA A 47 31.04 -9.15 6.69
N ILE A 48 30.28 -10.11 6.16
CA ILE A 48 29.21 -9.86 5.18
C ILE A 48 28.07 -9.04 5.80
N ARG A 49 27.66 -9.34 7.05
CA ARG A 49 26.67 -8.52 7.76
C ARG A 49 27.16 -7.10 8.02
N ASN A 50 28.44 -6.94 8.38
CA ASN A 50 29.01 -5.62 8.62
C ASN A 50 29.13 -4.79 7.33
N GLN A 51 29.49 -5.43 6.21
CA GLN A 51 29.50 -4.82 4.88
C GLN A 51 28.08 -4.41 4.44
N PHE A 52 27.06 -5.24 4.69
CA PHE A 52 25.68 -4.90 4.38
C PHE A 52 25.14 -3.76 5.25
N ASN A 53 25.49 -3.72 6.54
CA ASN A 53 25.14 -2.60 7.42
C ASN A 53 25.82 -1.29 6.99
N LEU A 54 27.07 -1.35 6.53
CA LEU A 54 27.80 -0.18 6.03
C LEU A 54 27.20 0.34 4.71
N VAL A 55 26.84 -0.56 3.80
CA VAL A 55 26.16 -0.23 2.53
C VAL A 55 24.74 0.30 2.78
N GLY A 56 23.99 -0.29 3.73
CA GLY A 56 22.69 0.20 4.16
C GLY A 56 22.74 1.60 4.77
N ASN A 57 23.75 1.88 5.61
CA ASN A 57 23.97 3.21 6.17
C ASN A 57 24.40 4.24 5.11
N THR A 58 25.15 3.82 4.08
CA THR A 58 25.58 4.69 2.98
C THR A 58 24.41 5.04 2.05
N LEU A 59 23.51 4.09 1.76
CA LEU A 59 22.26 4.35 1.04
C LEU A 59 21.31 5.28 1.80
N ASN A 60 21.27 5.19 3.14
CA ASN A 60 20.50 6.10 4.00
C ASN A 60 21.11 7.51 4.09
N SER A 61 22.42 7.65 3.87
CA SER A 61 23.12 8.95 3.93
C SER A 61 23.17 9.67 2.57
N GLY A 62 22.81 8.99 1.47
CA GLY A 62 22.79 9.54 0.11
C GLY A 62 21.61 10.46 -0.21
N THR A 63 20.62 10.57 0.68
CA THR A 63 19.44 11.44 0.48
C THR A 63 19.56 12.78 1.21
N ASN A 64 20.74 13.14 1.74
CA ASN A 64 20.99 14.47 2.30
C ASN A 64 21.30 15.49 1.20
N GLY A 65 20.27 15.78 0.42
CA GLY A 65 20.22 16.85 -0.56
C GLY A 65 18.85 17.52 -0.53
N GLY A 66 18.54 18.18 0.60
CA GLY A 66 17.51 19.21 0.66
C GLY A 66 16.17 18.81 1.25
N THR A 67 15.87 19.48 2.35
CA THR A 67 14.55 19.77 2.95
C THR A 67 14.24 18.96 4.19
N GLU A 68 14.25 19.70 5.30
CA GLU A 68 13.76 19.29 6.61
C GLU A 68 12.35 18.72 6.49
N SER A 69 12.20 17.43 6.80
CA SER A 69 10.92 16.85 7.15
C SER A 69 11.09 15.99 8.38
N ASN A 70 10.40 16.43 9.42
CA ASN A 70 10.30 15.83 10.73
C ASN A 70 9.44 14.56 10.60
N GLY A 71 10.03 13.34 10.67
CA GLY A 71 9.22 12.12 10.74
C GLY A 71 9.97 10.80 10.59
N SER A 72 10.10 10.06 11.70
CA SER A 72 9.98 8.59 11.86
C SER A 72 10.34 7.68 10.66
N THR A 73 11.42 7.95 9.92
CA THR A 73 11.57 7.39 8.56
C THR A 73 11.99 5.92 8.52
N GLY A 74 12.38 5.33 9.64
CA GLY A 74 12.91 3.95 9.70
C GLY A 74 11.85 2.86 9.74
N ALA A 75 10.87 2.96 10.64
CA ALA A 75 9.87 1.91 10.86
C ALA A 75 8.75 1.96 9.81
N ASP A 76 8.31 3.16 9.45
CA ASP A 76 7.20 3.36 8.52
C ASP A 76 7.61 2.93 7.10
N SER A 77 8.85 3.25 6.70
CA SER A 77 9.44 2.78 5.43
C SER A 77 9.56 1.25 5.36
N ALA A 78 9.96 0.58 6.45
CA ALA A 78 10.04 -0.88 6.49
C ALA A 78 8.65 -1.55 6.37
N THR A 79 7.63 -0.99 7.03
CA THR A 79 6.25 -1.46 6.95
C THR A 79 5.70 -1.36 5.53
N VAL A 80 5.94 -0.24 4.85
CA VAL A 80 5.50 -0.02 3.47
C VAL A 80 6.17 -1.00 2.51
N GLN A 81 7.48 -1.26 2.67
CA GLN A 81 8.20 -2.23 1.84
C GLN A 81 7.68 -3.66 2.07
N ALA A 82 7.40 -4.04 3.31
CA ALA A 82 6.80 -5.34 3.62
C ALA A 82 5.40 -5.48 3.00
N ALA A 83 4.58 -4.43 3.08
CA ALA A 83 3.26 -4.39 2.46
C ALA A 83 3.34 -4.51 0.93
N ALA A 84 4.28 -3.80 0.29
CA ALA A 84 4.49 -3.85 -1.15
C ALA A 84 4.93 -5.24 -1.65
N ALA A 85 5.68 -5.98 -0.82
CA ALA A 85 6.16 -7.31 -1.15
C ALA A 85 5.08 -8.40 -1.12
N LYS A 86 3.99 -8.21 -0.36
CA LYS A 86 2.90 -9.20 -0.24
C LYS A 86 1.66 -8.85 -1.06
N ASP A 87 0.68 -9.75 -1.03
CA ASP A 87 -0.62 -9.51 -1.67
C ASP A 87 -1.42 -8.47 -0.91
N ALA A 88 -2.07 -7.56 -1.63
CA ALA A 88 -2.82 -6.47 -1.03
C ALA A 88 -3.95 -6.96 -0.13
N LYS A 89 -4.63 -8.06 -0.49
CA LYS A 89 -5.68 -8.69 0.33
C LYS A 89 -5.21 -9.07 1.75
N ASP A 90 -3.91 -9.24 1.96
CA ASP A 90 -3.32 -9.65 3.23
C ASP A 90 -2.73 -8.46 4.01
N TRP A 91 -2.97 -7.22 3.57
CA TRP A 91 -2.59 -6.03 4.32
C TRP A 91 -3.42 -5.91 5.59
N SER A 92 -2.73 -5.87 6.72
CA SER A 92 -3.29 -5.44 8.00
C SER A 92 -3.73 -3.98 7.94
N LEU A 93 -4.54 -3.57 8.89
CA LEU A 93 -5.00 -2.19 8.96
C LEU A 93 -3.85 -1.19 9.20
N GLY A 94 -2.83 -1.57 9.97
CA GLY A 94 -1.63 -0.74 10.16
C GLY A 94 -0.79 -0.61 8.88
N GLU A 95 -0.73 -1.66 8.06
CA GLU A 95 -0.08 -1.56 6.75
C GLU A 95 -0.90 -0.71 5.76
N GLN A 96 -2.24 -0.78 5.82
CA GLN A 96 -3.10 0.10 5.02
C GLN A 96 -2.87 1.58 5.38
N GLU A 97 -2.73 1.90 6.67
CA GLU A 97 -2.39 3.25 7.15
C GLU A 97 -1.00 3.68 6.66
N ALA A 98 0.02 2.86 6.89
CA ALA A 98 1.39 3.18 6.46
C ALA A 98 1.50 3.38 4.93
N VAL A 99 0.82 2.53 4.16
CA VAL A 99 0.75 2.67 2.68
C VAL A 99 0.01 3.96 2.29
N ALA A 100 -1.10 4.29 2.95
CA ALA A 100 -1.82 5.53 2.68
C ALA A 100 -0.98 6.77 3.00
N GLU A 101 -0.27 6.79 4.13
CA GLU A 101 0.59 7.92 4.50
C GLU A 101 1.81 8.05 3.56
N ASP A 102 2.41 6.93 3.15
CA ASP A 102 3.53 6.94 2.21
C ASP A 102 3.11 7.40 0.80
N ILE A 103 1.94 6.95 0.32
CA ILE A 103 1.38 7.41 -0.96
C ILE A 103 0.96 8.88 -0.89
N ALA A 104 0.39 9.34 0.23
CA ALA A 104 0.06 10.75 0.42
C ALA A 104 1.32 11.64 0.32
N ALA A 105 2.43 11.18 0.91
CA ALA A 105 3.70 11.92 0.91
C ALA A 105 4.46 11.85 -0.42
N LYS A 106 4.48 10.69 -1.09
CA LYS A 106 5.36 10.41 -2.25
C LYS A 106 4.64 10.28 -3.58
N GLY A 107 3.31 10.16 -3.56
CA GLY A 107 2.51 9.85 -4.73
C GLY A 107 2.97 8.58 -5.43
N GLU A 108 3.13 8.66 -6.74
CA GLU A 108 3.52 7.51 -7.57
C GLU A 108 4.93 6.99 -7.28
N ALA A 109 5.76 7.79 -6.60
CA ALA A 109 7.09 7.36 -6.16
C ALA A 109 7.05 6.43 -4.93
N SER A 110 5.88 6.25 -4.30
CA SER A 110 5.73 5.24 -3.24
C SER A 110 5.97 3.84 -3.81
N PRO A 111 6.79 3.00 -3.16
CA PRO A 111 6.98 1.60 -3.58
C PRO A 111 5.69 0.77 -3.51
N ALA A 112 4.68 1.21 -2.73
CA ALA A 112 3.39 0.54 -2.62
C ALA A 112 2.35 1.03 -3.65
N TYR A 113 2.62 2.11 -4.39
CA TYR A 113 1.64 2.73 -5.30
C TYR A 113 1.11 1.75 -6.36
N ALA A 114 2.00 1.07 -7.08
CA ALA A 114 1.61 0.11 -8.12
C ALA A 114 0.76 -1.03 -7.54
N LYS A 115 1.06 -1.49 -6.32
CA LYS A 115 0.29 -2.53 -5.63
C LYS A 115 -1.10 -2.04 -5.23
N ALA A 116 -1.20 -0.84 -4.67
CA ALA A 116 -2.47 -0.21 -4.33
C ALA A 116 -3.34 0.00 -5.58
N ARG A 117 -2.73 0.44 -6.69
CA ARG A 117 -3.40 0.64 -7.98
C ARG A 117 -3.97 -0.66 -8.52
N ALA A 118 -3.16 -1.72 -8.57
CA ALA A 118 -3.61 -3.05 -8.97
C ALA A 118 -4.71 -3.61 -8.06
N ALA A 119 -4.62 -3.38 -6.74
CA ALA A 119 -5.63 -3.83 -5.79
C ALA A 119 -6.98 -3.13 -6.01
N MET A 120 -6.97 -1.82 -6.28
CA MET A 120 -8.15 -1.03 -6.60
C MET A 120 -8.79 -1.46 -7.93
N ASP A 121 -7.98 -1.70 -8.97
CA ASP A 121 -8.47 -2.19 -10.27
C ASP A 121 -9.07 -3.58 -10.20
N ALA A 122 -8.44 -4.48 -9.45
CA ALA A 122 -8.95 -5.83 -9.21
C ALA A 122 -10.18 -5.85 -8.29
N GLY A 123 -10.54 -4.72 -7.66
CA GLY A 123 -11.61 -4.66 -6.67
C GLY A 123 -11.32 -5.49 -5.41
N THR A 124 -10.04 -5.57 -5.02
CA THR A 124 -9.57 -6.35 -3.87
C THR A 124 -10.30 -5.91 -2.61
N LYS A 125 -10.88 -6.89 -1.90
CA LYS A 125 -11.65 -6.66 -0.68
C LYS A 125 -10.81 -6.89 0.56
N PHE A 126 -11.00 -6.00 1.52
CA PHE A 126 -10.55 -6.09 2.90
C PHE A 126 -11.76 -6.31 3.79
N SER A 127 -11.53 -6.72 5.04
CA SER A 127 -12.61 -6.89 6.01
C SER A 127 -12.22 -6.43 7.40
N VAL A 128 -13.20 -5.92 8.14
CA VAL A 128 -13.08 -5.60 9.56
C VAL A 128 -14.34 -6.04 10.29
N LYS A 129 -14.17 -6.60 11.49
CA LYS A 129 -15.31 -6.96 12.34
C LYS A 129 -15.81 -5.71 13.07
N LEU A 130 -17.09 -5.39 12.91
CA LEU A 130 -17.77 -4.28 13.58
C LEU A 130 -18.06 -4.60 15.05
N THR A 131 -18.32 -3.57 15.85
CA THR A 131 -18.64 -3.71 17.29
C THR A 131 -19.94 -4.49 17.54
N ASN A 132 -20.84 -4.54 16.56
CA ASN A 132 -22.07 -5.34 16.60
C ASN A 132 -21.88 -6.79 16.13
N GLY A 133 -20.64 -7.22 15.88
CA GLY A 133 -20.29 -8.58 15.48
C GLY A 133 -20.41 -8.88 13.98
N GLN A 134 -20.99 -7.97 13.17
CA GLN A 134 -21.03 -8.11 11.71
C GLN A 134 -19.66 -7.83 11.08
N THR A 135 -19.46 -8.31 9.86
CA THR A 135 -18.24 -8.03 9.07
C THR A 135 -18.53 -6.94 8.05
N LEU A 136 -17.73 -5.88 8.07
CA LEU A 136 -17.70 -4.86 7.03
C LEU A 136 -16.68 -5.28 5.98
N GLU A 137 -17.12 -5.43 4.73
CA GLU A 137 -16.22 -5.58 3.59
C GLU A 137 -16.02 -4.24 2.90
N TYR A 138 -14.79 -3.91 2.51
CA TYR A 138 -14.46 -2.65 1.85
C TYR A 138 -13.33 -2.82 0.84
N ARG A 139 -13.20 -1.90 -0.12
CA ARG A 139 -12.17 -1.93 -1.18
C ARG A 139 -11.64 -0.54 -1.47
N ILE A 140 -10.44 -0.43 -2.02
CA ILE A 140 -9.89 0.86 -2.48
C ILE A 140 -10.70 1.34 -3.70
N ILE A 141 -11.00 2.63 -3.75
CA ILE A 141 -11.65 3.31 -4.88
C ILE A 141 -10.94 4.60 -5.32
N GLY A 142 -10.03 5.12 -4.50
CA GLY A 142 -9.27 6.32 -4.80
C GLY A 142 -7.86 6.21 -4.26
N ILE A 143 -6.90 6.80 -4.99
CA ILE A 143 -5.51 6.92 -4.59
C ILE A 143 -5.11 8.37 -4.85
N ASN A 144 -4.61 9.09 -3.83
CA ASN A 144 -4.32 10.53 -3.92
C ASN A 144 -5.44 11.34 -4.57
N HIS A 145 -6.69 11.07 -4.17
CA HIS A 145 -7.87 11.69 -4.77
C HIS A 145 -8.43 12.81 -3.89
N ASP A 146 -8.84 12.45 -2.67
CA ASP A 146 -9.55 13.33 -1.75
C ASP A 146 -8.60 14.24 -0.96
N ASP A 147 -9.00 15.49 -0.74
CA ASP A 147 -8.21 16.42 0.08
C ASP A 147 -8.47 16.16 1.57
N LEU A 148 -7.41 16.04 2.37
CA LEU A 148 -7.48 15.89 3.82
C LEU A 148 -8.09 17.15 4.44
N ALA A 149 -8.95 16.97 5.44
CA ALA A 149 -9.68 18.07 6.08
C ALA A 149 -8.78 18.97 6.95
N ASP A 150 -7.60 18.49 7.32
CA ASP A 150 -6.60 19.27 8.06
C ASP A 150 -5.72 20.13 7.15
N GLY A 151 -5.89 20.05 5.83
CA GLY A 151 -5.13 20.82 4.85
C GLY A 151 -3.71 20.30 4.60
N SER A 152 -3.35 19.13 5.11
CA SER A 152 -2.01 18.54 4.95
C SER A 152 -1.71 17.99 3.55
N GLY A 153 -2.73 17.92 2.67
CA GLY A 153 -2.59 17.44 1.30
C GLY A 153 -3.70 16.46 0.94
N LYS A 154 -3.36 15.44 0.15
CA LYS A 154 -4.32 14.43 -0.32
C LYS A 154 -4.27 13.18 0.54
N ALA A 155 -5.41 12.53 0.70
CA ALA A 155 -5.49 11.21 1.30
C ALA A 155 -4.88 10.18 0.33
N GLY A 156 -3.95 9.37 0.83
CA GLY A 156 -3.26 8.39 -0.01
C GLY A 156 -4.16 7.28 -0.53
N LEU A 157 -5.12 6.81 0.28
CA LEU A 157 -6.11 5.80 -0.08
C LEU A 157 -7.51 6.21 0.38
N THR A 158 -8.50 6.02 -0.50
CA THR A 158 -9.93 6.15 -0.20
C THR A 158 -10.62 4.80 -0.41
N PHE A 159 -11.50 4.43 0.53
CA PHE A 159 -12.16 3.12 0.54
C PHE A 159 -13.68 3.22 0.38
N LEU A 160 -14.28 2.22 -0.27
CA LEU A 160 -15.72 2.02 -0.40
C LEU A 160 -16.15 0.75 0.32
N THR A 161 -17.17 0.85 1.16
CA THR A 161 -17.85 -0.30 1.76
C THR A 161 -18.66 -1.06 0.71
N THR A 162 -18.50 -2.39 0.66
CA THR A 162 -19.19 -3.27 -0.31
C THR A 162 -20.22 -4.20 0.34
N SER A 163 -20.21 -4.34 1.66
CA SER A 163 -21.21 -5.11 2.42
C SER A 163 -22.50 -4.30 2.65
N ALA A 164 -23.68 -4.92 2.46
CA ALA A 164 -24.99 -4.26 2.56
C ALA A 164 -25.59 -4.18 3.99
N GLY A 165 -24.79 -4.43 5.03
CA GLY A 165 -25.27 -4.59 6.41
C GLY A 165 -25.61 -3.29 7.15
N ILE A 166 -25.08 -2.14 6.71
CA ILE A 166 -25.34 -0.83 7.33
C ILE A 166 -26.35 -0.08 6.47
N LYS A 167 -27.53 0.21 7.03
CA LYS A 167 -28.60 0.95 6.36
C LYS A 167 -29.13 2.06 7.26
N SER A 168 -29.26 3.26 6.71
CA SER A 168 -29.97 4.36 7.37
C SER A 168 -30.60 5.26 6.31
N ARG A 169 -31.76 5.84 6.64
CA ARG A 169 -32.38 6.91 5.86
C ARG A 169 -31.54 8.19 5.92
N MET A 170 -31.67 9.05 4.90
CA MET A 170 -31.02 10.36 4.84
C MET A 170 -31.51 11.30 5.96
N ASN A 171 -32.84 11.46 6.08
CA ASN A 171 -33.53 12.31 7.05
C ASN A 171 -34.82 11.62 7.53
N ALA A 172 -35.33 11.95 8.72
CA ALA A 172 -36.62 11.43 9.19
C ALA A 172 -37.82 11.99 8.42
N LYS A 173 -37.73 13.24 7.98
CA LYS A 173 -38.72 13.90 7.13
C LYS A 173 -38.28 13.84 5.67
N ASN A 174 -39.24 13.75 4.75
CA ASN A 174 -38.97 13.83 3.31
C ASN A 174 -38.67 15.28 2.88
N THR A 175 -37.49 15.79 3.29
CA THR A 175 -37.02 17.13 2.97
C THR A 175 -35.53 17.12 2.68
N SER A 176 -35.12 17.95 1.72
CA SER A 176 -33.72 18.27 1.40
C SER A 176 -33.22 19.53 2.11
N TYR A 177 -34.04 20.14 2.97
CA TYR A 177 -33.71 21.35 3.70
C TYR A 177 -32.41 21.16 4.49
N ARG A 178 -31.42 22.05 4.26
CA ARG A 178 -30.03 22.04 4.80
C ARG A 178 -29.05 21.07 4.12
N GLY A 179 -29.48 20.34 3.09
CA GLY A 179 -28.63 19.48 2.28
C GLY A 179 -27.85 18.42 3.08
N TRP A 180 -26.68 18.03 2.57
CA TRP A 180 -25.83 17.01 3.18
C TRP A 180 -25.33 17.44 4.56
N GLU A 181 -24.85 18.68 4.68
CA GLU A 181 -24.30 19.26 5.91
C GLU A 181 -25.27 19.10 7.09
N GLY A 182 -26.56 19.34 6.84
CA GLY A 182 -27.62 19.27 7.84
C GLY A 182 -28.26 17.90 8.02
N SER A 183 -27.88 16.88 7.24
CA SER A 183 -28.57 15.59 7.20
C SER A 183 -28.40 14.77 8.49
N GLU A 184 -29.41 13.98 8.84
CA GLU A 184 -29.32 13.04 9.96
C GLU A 184 -28.30 11.93 9.67
N LEU A 185 -28.25 11.46 8.43
CA LEU A 185 -27.29 10.43 8.01
C LEU A 185 -25.85 10.87 8.22
N ARG A 186 -25.47 12.08 7.83
CA ARG A 186 -24.12 12.63 8.07
C ARG A 186 -23.74 12.56 9.55
N LYS A 187 -24.62 12.98 10.45
CA LYS A 187 -24.37 12.91 11.90
C LYS A 187 -24.11 11.47 12.36
N LYS A 188 -24.93 10.53 11.90
CA LYS A 188 -24.75 9.09 12.20
C LYS A 188 -23.41 8.56 11.69
N MET A 189 -23.01 8.98 10.48
CA MET A 189 -21.80 8.52 9.80
C MET A 189 -20.50 9.09 10.37
N ASN A 190 -20.49 10.32 10.92
CA ASN A 190 -19.25 11.00 11.30
C ASN A 190 -18.97 11.08 12.80
N SER A 191 -19.99 10.89 13.64
CA SER A 191 -19.84 10.84 15.10
C SER A 191 -20.92 10.04 15.84
N GLY A 192 -21.89 9.49 15.12
CA GLY A 192 -23.05 8.82 15.69
C GLY A 192 -23.04 7.30 15.52
N GLU A 193 -24.24 6.72 15.46
CA GLU A 193 -24.43 5.26 15.54
C GLU A 193 -23.69 4.45 14.46
N ILE A 194 -23.52 4.98 13.24
CA ILE A 194 -22.77 4.28 12.17
C ILE A 194 -21.27 4.37 12.42
N TRP A 195 -20.76 5.55 12.78
CA TRP A 195 -19.35 5.72 13.15
C TRP A 195 -18.96 4.80 14.30
N ASN A 196 -19.84 4.69 15.31
CA ASN A 196 -19.61 3.91 16.52
C ASN A 196 -19.67 2.39 16.29
N LEU A 197 -20.05 1.93 15.09
CA LEU A 197 -19.89 0.52 14.70
C LEU A 197 -18.44 0.16 14.38
N MET A 198 -17.61 1.14 14.01
CA MET A 198 -16.21 0.92 13.68
C MET A 198 -15.41 0.60 14.95
N PRO A 199 -14.55 -0.42 14.96
CA PRO A 199 -13.66 -0.67 16.10
C PRO A 199 -12.74 0.50 16.39
N ALA A 200 -12.31 0.67 17.65
CA ALA A 200 -11.43 1.77 18.05
C ALA A 200 -10.14 1.84 17.22
N ASP A 201 -9.54 0.68 16.91
CA ASP A 201 -8.33 0.59 16.08
C ASP A 201 -8.57 1.00 14.61
N PHE A 202 -9.80 0.82 14.10
CA PHE A 202 -10.20 1.32 12.79
C PHE A 202 -10.41 2.83 12.83
N GLN A 203 -11.13 3.31 13.86
CA GLN A 203 -11.40 4.73 14.04
C GLN A 203 -10.14 5.57 14.15
N SER A 204 -9.09 5.07 14.80
CA SER A 204 -7.84 5.82 15.00
C SER A 204 -7.04 6.04 13.71
N LYS A 205 -7.26 5.21 12.69
CA LYS A 205 -6.51 5.22 11.42
C LYS A 205 -7.25 5.93 10.28
N VAL A 206 -8.54 6.21 10.45
CA VAL A 206 -9.32 6.99 9.47
C VAL A 206 -9.06 8.47 9.68
N LYS A 207 -8.54 9.11 8.64
CA LYS A 207 -8.44 10.57 8.55
C LYS A 207 -9.70 11.15 7.93
N SER A 208 -10.05 12.37 8.30
CA SER A 208 -11.17 13.08 7.68
C SER A 208 -10.73 13.73 6.37
N VAL A 209 -11.61 13.74 5.38
CA VAL A 209 -11.44 14.45 4.10
C VAL A 209 -12.45 15.58 3.95
N THR A 210 -12.12 16.56 3.13
CA THR A 210 -13.03 17.65 2.77
C THR A 210 -13.96 17.19 1.66
N LYS A 211 -15.27 17.30 1.89
CA LYS A 211 -16.29 17.08 0.85
C LYS A 211 -17.11 18.33 0.63
N VAL A 212 -17.33 18.63 -0.64
CA VAL A 212 -18.07 19.81 -1.07
C VAL A 212 -19.46 19.36 -1.50
N SER A 213 -20.50 20.04 -1.01
CA SER A 213 -21.88 19.71 -1.34
C SER A 213 -22.70 20.96 -1.65
N PHE A 214 -23.62 20.81 -2.60
CA PHE A 214 -24.65 21.81 -2.89
C PHE A 214 -25.81 21.64 -1.92
N ASN A 215 -25.97 22.60 -1.01
CA ASN A 215 -27.08 22.57 -0.06
C ASN A 215 -28.22 23.46 -0.56
N ASN A 216 -29.04 22.92 -1.46
CA ASN A 216 -30.28 23.60 -1.85
C ASN A 216 -31.20 23.70 -0.61
N ARG A 217 -31.49 24.94 -0.17
CA ARG A 217 -32.37 25.21 0.99
C ARG A 217 -33.86 25.17 0.62
N GLY A 218 -34.23 24.40 -0.41
CA GLY A 218 -35.62 24.25 -0.86
C GLY A 218 -36.19 25.51 -1.49
N VAL A 219 -35.35 26.41 -2.00
CA VAL A 219 -35.76 27.63 -2.71
C VAL A 219 -35.20 27.62 -4.13
N PRO A 220 -36.01 27.92 -5.18
CA PRO A 220 -35.56 27.88 -6.57
C PRO A 220 -34.46 28.90 -6.92
N ASN A 221 -34.25 29.92 -6.09
CA ASN A 221 -33.31 31.02 -6.32
C ASN A 221 -33.12 31.74 -4.97
N PRO A 222 -31.96 31.65 -4.30
CA PRO A 222 -30.72 32.33 -4.70
C PRO A 222 -29.51 31.35 -4.69
N PRO A 223 -28.23 31.74 -4.94
CA PRO A 223 -27.20 30.79 -5.33
C PRO A 223 -27.03 29.72 -4.25
N CYS A 224 -27.14 28.46 -4.69
CA CYS A 224 -26.96 27.29 -3.86
C CYS A 224 -25.68 27.46 -3.03
N ALA A 225 -25.81 27.59 -1.71
CA ALA A 225 -24.65 27.71 -0.86
C ALA A 225 -23.88 26.39 -0.93
N VAL A 226 -22.72 26.44 -1.57
CA VAL A 226 -21.73 25.38 -1.55
C VAL A 226 -21.10 25.40 -0.17
N THR A 227 -21.13 24.26 0.52
CA THR A 227 -20.46 24.11 1.82
C THR A 227 -19.44 23.00 1.75
N ALA A 228 -18.25 23.28 2.28
CA ALA A 228 -17.25 22.27 2.57
C ALA A 228 -17.50 21.69 3.96
N THR A 229 -17.49 20.37 4.07
CA THR A 229 -17.64 19.65 5.33
C THR A 229 -16.51 18.64 5.50
N SER A 230 -16.11 18.40 6.75
CA SER A 230 -15.14 17.37 7.09
C SER A 230 -15.86 16.04 7.31
N GLU A 231 -15.44 15.00 6.59
CA GLU A 231 -16.07 13.67 6.60
C GLU A 231 -15.03 12.57 6.82
N LYS A 232 -15.32 11.66 7.75
CA LYS A 232 -14.67 10.35 7.89
C LYS A 232 -15.38 9.29 7.07
N LEU A 233 -16.72 9.32 7.08
CA LEU A 233 -17.58 8.47 6.29
C LEU A 233 -18.56 9.35 5.50
N PHE A 234 -18.72 9.08 4.22
CA PHE A 234 -19.61 9.82 3.32
C PHE A 234 -20.19 8.89 2.23
N PRO A 235 -21.38 9.17 1.70
CA PRO A 235 -21.90 8.47 0.54
C PRO A 235 -21.10 8.85 -0.72
N LEU A 236 -21.05 7.94 -1.68
CA LEU A 236 -20.57 8.26 -3.03
C LEU A 236 -21.43 9.39 -3.61
N SER A 237 -20.77 10.36 -4.21
CA SER A 237 -21.44 11.37 -5.03
C SER A 237 -21.95 10.72 -6.32
N TYR A 238 -23.01 11.29 -6.89
CA TYR A 238 -23.55 10.79 -8.14
C TYR A 238 -22.53 10.90 -9.29
N SER A 239 -21.69 11.93 -9.30
CA SER A 239 -20.57 12.11 -10.22
C SER A 239 -19.45 11.07 -10.08
N GLU A 240 -19.31 10.42 -8.92
CA GLU A 240 -18.35 9.31 -8.72
C GLU A 240 -18.92 7.97 -9.24
N ILE A 241 -20.21 7.92 -9.58
CA ILE A 241 -20.91 6.72 -10.08
C ILE A 241 -21.17 6.81 -11.58
N ASP A 242 -21.38 8.03 -12.10
CA ASP A 242 -21.73 8.30 -13.49
C ASP A 242 -20.68 9.20 -14.15
N ASP A 243 -19.85 8.60 -14.99
CA ASP A 243 -18.78 9.27 -15.74
C ASP A 243 -19.26 10.26 -16.81
N THR A 244 -20.58 10.32 -17.08
CA THR A 244 -21.15 11.24 -18.08
C THR A 244 -21.32 12.67 -17.56
N LEU A 245 -21.10 12.89 -16.26
CA LEU A 245 -21.30 14.19 -15.62
C LEU A 245 -19.99 14.97 -15.39
N PRO A 246 -20.10 16.31 -15.30
CA PRO A 246 -18.95 17.16 -15.04
C PRO A 246 -18.29 16.84 -13.69
N LYS A 247 -16.97 16.58 -13.72
CA LYS A 247 -16.19 16.11 -12.56
C LYS A 247 -15.69 17.24 -11.66
N ASN A 248 -15.67 18.48 -12.16
CA ASN A 248 -15.30 19.66 -11.37
C ASN A 248 -16.48 20.61 -11.21
N LEU A 249 -16.44 21.39 -10.12
CA LEU A 249 -17.45 22.41 -9.81
C LEU A 249 -17.56 23.50 -10.88
N SER A 250 -16.47 23.77 -11.60
CA SER A 250 -16.43 24.72 -12.74
C SER A 250 -17.17 24.23 -13.97
N ASP A 251 -17.44 22.93 -14.03
CA ASP A 251 -17.96 22.28 -15.23
C ASP A 251 -19.51 22.15 -15.16
N TRP A 252 -20.12 22.65 -14.08
CA TRP A 252 -21.56 22.80 -13.85
C TRP A 252 -21.99 24.27 -13.99
#